data_AF-R9KSW2-F1
#
_entry.id   AF-R9KSW2-F1
#
_cell.length_a   1.000
_cell.length_b   1.000
_cell.length_c   1.000
_cell.angle_alpha   90.00
_cell.angle_beta   90.00
_cell.angle_gamma   90.00
#
_symmetry.space_group_name_H-M   'P 1'
#
loop_
_entity.id
_entity.type
_entity.pdbx_description
1 polymer ?
#
loop_
_entity_poly.entity_id
_entity_poly.type
_entity_poly.pdbx_seq_one_letter_code
_entity_poly.pdbx_strand_id
1 'polypeptide(L)' 'MSIGEYEKRHPFYSDGITKVTDPFWRSVCKKCGHVFLACLATSSCPVCGSNEADRRLGDIPFDQVVAERGFPIKSD' A
#
# COMPACT_ATOMS: atom_id res chain seq x y z
N MET A 1 -7.38 8.68 20.85
CA MET A 1 -6.20 8.96 19.99
C MET A 1 -6.48 8.34 18.64
N SER A 2 -6.45 9.12 17.56
CA SER A 2 -6.69 8.59 16.22
C SER A 2 -5.45 7.86 15.70
N ILE A 3 -5.63 6.88 14.81
CA ILE A 3 -4.52 6.12 14.21
C ILE A 3 -3.50 7.08 13.54
N GLY A 4 -3.98 8.17 12.93
CA GLY A 4 -3.12 9.18 12.30
C GLY A 4 -2.29 10.04 13.27
N GLU A 5 -2.67 10.13 14.56
CA GLU A 5 -1.82 10.76 15.58
C GLU A 5 -0.72 9.82 16.08
N TYR A 6 -0.99 8.51 16.08
CA TYR A 6 -0.04 7.49 16.52
C TYR A 6 1.12 7.33 15.52
N GLU A 7 0.82 7.34 14.22
CA GLU A 7 1.82 7.23 13.15
C GLU A 7 2.78 8.43 13.11
N LYS A 8 2.31 9.63 13.45
CA LYS A 8 3.16 10.84 13.54
C LYS A 8 4.21 10.78 14.65
N ARG A 9 4.00 10.00 15.71
CA ARG A 9 4.93 9.92 16.86
C ARG A 9 6.00 8.84 16.72
N HIS A 10 5.83 7.87 15.82
CA HIS A 10 6.75 6.75 15.66
C HIS A 10 7.07 6.49 14.19
N PRO A 11 7.95 7.33 13.59
CA PRO A 11 8.33 7.23 12.18
C PRO A 11 9.19 6.00 11.85
N PHE A 12 9.47 5.14 12.83
CA PHE A 12 10.31 3.95 12.69
C PHE A 12 9.57 2.70 13.20
N TYR A 13 9.88 1.54 12.61
CA TYR A 13 9.58 0.23 13.18
C TYR A 13 10.49 -0.04 14.41
N SER A 14 10.20 -1.11 15.15
CA SER A 14 10.99 -1.48 16.36
C SER A 14 12.44 -1.88 16.05
N ASP A 15 12.75 -2.14 14.79
CA ASP A 15 14.10 -2.44 14.27
C ASP A 15 14.85 -1.19 13.79
N GLY A 16 14.24 0.00 13.88
CA GLY A 16 14.84 1.26 13.44
C GLY A 16 14.71 1.54 11.94
N ILE A 17 14.06 0.68 11.15
CA ILE A 17 13.72 0.97 9.76
C ILE A 17 12.67 2.07 9.75
N THR A 18 12.91 3.12 8.97
CA THR A 18 11.93 4.20 8.85
C THR A 18 10.71 3.72 8.08
N LYS A 19 9.53 3.95 8.65
CA LYS A 19 8.26 3.75 7.96
C LYS A 19 8.10 4.69 6.75
N VAL A 20 9.03 5.64 6.59
CA VAL A 20 9.11 6.55 5.44
C VAL A 20 9.70 5.85 4.19
N THR A 21 10.56 4.83 4.36
CA THR A 21 11.30 4.22 3.23
C THR A 21 10.66 2.98 2.64
N ASP A 22 9.70 2.35 3.31
CA ASP A 22 8.91 1.27 2.73
C ASP A 22 7.51 1.78 2.38
N PRO A 23 7.31 2.35 1.17
CA PRO A 23 5.99 2.77 0.77
C PRO A 23 5.19 1.51 0.42
N PHE A 24 4.63 0.87 1.45
CA PHE A 24 3.69 -0.21 1.26
C PHE A 24 2.42 0.34 0.61
N TRP A 25 1.94 -0.40 -0.38
CA TRP A 25 0.61 -0.20 -0.94
C TRP A 25 -0.43 -0.66 0.07
N ARG A 26 -1.19 0.29 0.60
CA ARG A 26 -2.43 -0.03 1.32
C ARG A 26 -3.51 -0.35 0.29
N SER A 27 -3.94 -1.61 0.27
CA SER A 27 -4.84 -2.15 -0.73
C SER A 27 -6.15 -2.61 -0.07
N VAL A 28 -7.28 -2.24 -0.68
CA VAL A 28 -8.60 -2.76 -0.34
C VAL A 28 -9.09 -3.61 -1.50
N CYS A 29 -9.21 -4.92 -1.30
CA CYS A 29 -9.65 -5.83 -2.36
C CYS A 29 -11.10 -5.53 -2.76
N LYS A 30 -11.36 -5.28 -4.05
CA LYS A 30 -12.71 -5.03 -4.56
C LYS A 30 -13.62 -6.26 -4.54
N LYS A 31 -13.03 -7.46 -4.53
CA LYS A 31 -13.77 -8.73 -4.53
C LYS A 31 -14.22 -9.17 -3.15
N CYS A 32 -13.34 -9.12 -2.14
CA CYS A 32 -13.63 -9.66 -0.80
C CYS A 32 -13.58 -8.61 0.32
N GLY A 33 -13.28 -7.36 0.01
CA GLY A 33 -13.18 -6.28 0.99
C GLY A 33 -11.95 -6.33 1.92
N HIS A 34 -11.11 -7.37 1.80
CA HIS A 34 -9.94 -7.52 2.66
C HIS A 34 -8.95 -6.38 2.46
N VAL A 35 -8.47 -5.82 3.58
CA VAL A 35 -7.48 -4.74 3.62
C VAL A 35 -6.12 -5.34 3.92
N PHE A 36 -5.14 -5.07 3.06
CA PHE A 36 -3.78 -5.61 3.20
C PHE A 36 -2.72 -4.61 2.76
N LEU A 37 -1.50 -4.79 3.28
CA LEU A 37 -0.31 -4.06 2.85
C LEU A 37 0.50 -4.92 1.88
N ALA A 38 1.08 -4.30 0.85
CA ALA A 38 1.90 -4.99 -0.14
C ALA A 38 3.08 -4.13 -0.58
N CYS A 39 4.25 -4.74 -0.81
CA CYS A 39 5.40 -4.02 -1.36
C CYS A 39 5.19 -3.64 -2.82
N LEU A 40 4.42 -4.44 -3.57
CA LEU A 40 4.18 -4.23 -4.99
C LEU A 40 2.74 -3.77 -5.22
N ALA A 41 2.57 -2.78 -6.10
CA ALA A 41 1.26 -2.33 -6.54
C ALA A 41 0.46 -3.45 -7.23
N THR A 42 1.15 -4.44 -7.80
CA THR A 42 0.56 -5.55 -8.57
C THR A 42 0.23 -6.77 -7.72
N SER A 43 0.47 -6.74 -6.40
CA SER A 43 0.20 -7.87 -5.52
C SER A 43 -1.28 -8.25 -5.52
N SER A 44 -1.54 -9.56 -5.52
CA SER A 44 -2.86 -10.16 -5.38
C SER A 44 -3.33 -10.13 -3.93
N CYS A 45 -4.65 -10.13 -3.73
CA CYS A 45 -5.25 -10.28 -2.41
C CYS A 45 -4.84 -11.63 -1.78
N PRO A 46 -4.27 -11.64 -0.56
CA PRO A 46 -3.81 -12.87 0.08
C PRO A 46 -4.96 -13.80 0.50
N VAL A 47 -6.19 -13.29 0.56
CA VAL A 47 -7.37 -14.06 0.98
C VAL A 47 -8.07 -14.72 -0.20
N CYS A 48 -8.31 -13.98 -1.29
CA CYS A 48 -9.14 -14.47 -2.41
C CYS A 48 -8.41 -14.54 -3.76
N GLY A 49 -7.13 -14.17 -3.82
CA GLY A 49 -6.31 -14.20 -5.03
C GLY A 49 -6.64 -13.13 -6.08
N SER A 50 -7.61 -12.24 -5.85
CA SER A 50 -7.97 -11.19 -6.81
C SER A 50 -6.90 -10.11 -6.93
N ASN A 51 -6.67 -9.63 -8.17
CA ASN A 51 -5.81 -8.48 -8.46
C ASN A 51 -6.58 -7.15 -8.48
N GLU A 52 -7.88 -7.15 -8.19
CA GLU A 52 -8.69 -5.93 -8.17
C GLU A 52 -8.69 -5.34 -6.77
N ALA A 53 -8.08 -4.16 -6.64
CA ALA A 53 -7.99 -3.44 -5.39
C ALA A 53 -7.95 -1.92 -5.60
N ASP A 54 -8.52 -1.17 -4.67
CA ASP A 54 -8.21 0.25 -4.50
C ASP A 54 -6.92 0.38 -3.71
N ARG A 55 -5.94 1.08 -4.27
CA ARG A 55 -4.57 1.10 -3.73
C ARG A 55 -4.12 2.52 -3.45
N ARG A 56 -3.36 2.69 -2.37
CA ARG A 56 -2.73 3.95 -1.99
C ARG A 56 -1.30 3.74 -1.54
N LEU A 57 -0.44 4.68 -1.92
CA LEU A 57 0.95 4.76 -1.49
C LEU A 57 1.06 5.90 -0.47
N GLY A 58 0.99 5.58 0.82
CA GLY A 58 0.67 6.58 1.84
C GLY A 58 -0.71 7.20 1.57
N ASP A 59 -0.76 8.52 1.38
CA ASP A 59 -2.00 9.25 1.08
C ASP A 59 -2.30 9.38 -0.42
N ILE A 60 -1.39 8.95 -1.29
CA ILE A 60 -1.49 9.14 -2.75
C ILE A 60 -2.25 7.97 -3.39
N PRO A 61 -3.32 8.21 -4.16
CA PRO A 61 -4.06 7.15 -4.83
C PRO A 61 -3.31 6.59 -6.05
N PHE A 62 -3.60 5.34 -6.40
CA PHE A 62 -2.89 4.59 -7.45
C PHE A 62 -2.88 5.28 -8.81
N ASP A 63 -3.99 5.84 -9.24
CA ASP A 63 -4.15 6.56 -10.50
C ASP A 63 -3.21 7.76 -10.58
N GLN A 64 -3.08 8.52 -9.50
CA GLN A 64 -2.12 9.63 -9.42
C GLN A 64 -0.67 9.12 -9.51
N VAL A 65 -0.32 8.05 -8.79
CA VAL A 65 1.03 7.46 -8.87
C VAL A 65 1.33 6.96 -10.29
N VAL A 66 0.36 6.35 -10.97
CA VAL A 66 0.51 5.88 -12.35
C VAL A 66 0.66 7.05 -13.33
N ALA A 67 -0.08 8.14 -13.15
CA ALA A 67 0.06 9.34 -13.98
C ALA A 67 1.45 9.96 -13.86
N GLU A 68 2.05 9.94 -12.66
CA GLU A 68 3.39 10.50 -12.40
C GLU A 68 4.54 9.56 -12.79
N ARG A 69 4.39 8.24 -12.56
CA ARG A 69 5.49 7.26 -12.63
C ARG A 69 5.35 6.23 -13.74
N GLY A 70 4.20 6.19 -14.42
CA GLY A 70 3.83 5.13 -15.36
C GLY A 70 3.24 3.91 -14.68
N PHE A 71 2.69 3.01 -15.50
CA PHE A 71 2.08 1.77 -14.99
C PHE A 71 3.18 0.80 -14.52
N PRO A 72 3.03 0.15 -13.35
CA PRO A 72 4.01 -0.82 -12.87
C PRO A 72 4.12 -2.00 -13.84
N ILE A 73 5.31 -2.19 -14.39
CA ILE A 73 5.63 -3.31 -15.27
C ILE A 73 5.65 -4.57 -14.39
N LYS A 74 4.86 -5.59 -14.75
CA LYS A 74 5.03 -6.91 -14.14
C LYS A 74 6.32 -7.49 -14.67
N SER A 75 7.25 -7.80 -13.77
CA SER A 75 8.35 -8.70 -14.09
C SER A 75 7.73 -10.10 -14.23
N ASP A 76 7.66 -10.60 -15.46
CA ASP A 76 7.29 -12.00 -15.73
C ASP A 76 8.36 -12.97 -15.21
#